data_AF-A0A354XWI9-F1
#
_entry.id   AF-A0A354XWI9-F1
#
_cell.length_a   1.000
_cell.length_b   1.000
_cell.length_c   1.000
_cell.angle_alpha   90.00
_cell.angle_beta   90.00
_cell.angle_gamma   90.00
#
_symmetry.space_group_name_H-M   'P 1'
#
loop_
_entity.id
_entity.type
_entity.pdbx_description
1 polymer ?
#
loop_
_entity_poly.entity_id
_entity_poly.type
_entity_poly.pdbx_seq_one_letter_code
_entity_poly.pdbx_strand_id
1 'polypeptide(L)'
;MKNQRNKIISLSFIGFAVLFCSIQSCKKKEAQQARKVSLYTQADAVEPRDTVIIDSRLTFLEATAGTKAPKSILDELFLMDVLYRSTDQRLHQGQILTNKKIENDIRNMFVFMLEND
;
A
#
# COMPACT_ATOMS: atom_id res chain seq x y z
N MET A 1 6.98 60.73 -39.74
CA MET A 1 7.15 59.99 -41.01
C MET A 1 6.81 58.52 -40.78
N LYS A 2 5.79 58.00 -41.49
CA LYS A 2 5.49 56.59 -41.90
C LYS A 2 5.90 55.48 -40.90
N ASN A 3 5.03 54.80 -40.13
CA ASN A 3 3.90 53.90 -40.45
C ASN A 3 4.13 52.91 -41.60
N GLN A 4 3.59 51.69 -41.41
CA GLN A 4 3.42 50.54 -42.33
C GLN A 4 4.57 49.50 -42.28
N ARG A 5 4.38 48.16 -42.24
CA ARG A 5 3.21 47.29 -42.46
C ARG A 5 3.51 45.85 -41.96
N ASN A 6 2.46 45.20 -41.50
CA ASN A 6 2.31 43.78 -41.12
C ASN A 6 2.60 42.77 -42.27
N LYS A 7 2.63 41.48 -41.88
CA LYS A 7 2.14 40.24 -42.55
C LYS A 7 3.24 39.22 -42.95
N ILE A 8 3.15 37.89 -42.81
CA ILE A 8 2.22 36.90 -42.20
C ILE A 8 2.81 35.49 -42.52
N ILE A 9 2.72 34.55 -41.58
CA ILE A 9 2.55 33.07 -41.72
C ILE A 9 3.70 32.13 -42.18
N SER A 10 3.66 30.94 -41.56
CA SER A 10 4.15 29.59 -41.96
C SER A 10 5.51 29.20 -41.39
N LEU A 11 5.74 28.03 -40.78
CA LEU A 11 4.99 26.78 -40.75
C LEU A 11 5.54 25.94 -39.57
N SER A 12 4.66 25.13 -38.97
CA SER A 12 4.90 24.15 -37.91
C SER A 12 6.24 23.37 -38.01
N PHE A 13 7.05 23.39 -36.95
CA PHE A 13 7.90 22.25 -36.61
C PHE A 13 7.44 21.71 -35.27
N ILE A 14 6.68 20.63 -35.39
CA ILE A 14 6.21 19.77 -34.31
C ILE A 14 7.41 19.10 -33.67
N GLY A 15 7.42 19.11 -32.33
CA GLY A 15 7.93 17.99 -31.54
C GLY A 15 9.42 17.99 -31.25
N PHE A 16 9.80 18.62 -30.14
CA PHE A 16 10.63 17.96 -29.11
C PHE A 16 10.76 18.92 -27.92
N ALA A 17 10.93 18.37 -26.71
CA ALA A 17 11.31 19.07 -25.49
C ALA A 17 10.21 19.77 -24.66
N VAL A 18 9.09 19.07 -24.42
CA VAL A 18 8.34 19.24 -23.14
C VAL A 18 8.43 17.93 -22.35
N LEU A 19 9.65 17.60 -21.93
CA LEU A 19 9.93 16.55 -20.97
C LEU A 19 11.20 16.98 -20.23
N PHE A 20 11.19 16.93 -18.90
CA PHE A 20 12.25 17.36 -17.96
C PHE A 20 12.25 18.83 -17.52
N CYS A 21 11.26 19.20 -16.71
CA CYS A 21 11.49 20.18 -15.64
C CYS A 21 10.38 20.08 -14.58
N SER A 22 10.50 19.12 -13.65
CA SER A 22 9.80 19.15 -12.35
C SER A 22 10.26 18.01 -11.43
N ILE A 23 11.53 17.97 -11.02
CA ILE A 23 11.88 17.52 -9.65
C ILE A 23 13.07 18.37 -9.20
N GLN A 24 12.78 19.52 -8.60
CA GLN A 24 13.78 20.28 -7.86
C GLN A 24 14.18 19.44 -6.63
N SER A 25 15.35 18.83 -6.79
CA SER A 25 16.16 18.14 -5.80
C SER A 25 16.31 18.97 -4.52
N CYS A 26 15.88 18.40 -3.39
CA CYS A 26 16.18 18.93 -2.06
C CYS A 26 17.70 18.89 -1.82
N LYS A 27 18.34 20.06 -1.80
CA LYS A 27 19.70 20.22 -1.28
C LYS A 27 19.68 20.07 0.25
N LYS A 28 19.96 18.87 0.76
CA LYS A 28 20.30 18.67 2.18
C LYS A 28 21.82 18.77 2.33
N LYS A 29 22.28 19.72 3.15
CA LYS A 29 23.70 19.99 3.42
C LYS A 29 24.34 18.80 4.14
N GLU A 30 25.40 18.23 3.55
CA GLU A 30 26.34 17.39 4.27
C GLU A 30 27.17 18.24 5.22
N ALA A 31 27.09 17.94 6.52
CA ALA A 31 28.13 18.23 7.47
C ALA A 31 28.55 16.89 8.07
N GLN A 32 29.64 16.33 7.55
CA GLN A 32 30.34 15.22 8.16
C GLN A 32 30.97 15.72 9.46
N GLN A 33 30.56 15.16 10.59
CA GLN A 33 31.36 15.21 11.82
C GLN A 33 31.59 13.78 12.29
N ALA A 34 32.80 13.31 12.02
CA ALA A 34 33.33 12.07 12.54
C ALA A 34 33.42 12.14 14.08
N ARG A 35 32.64 11.31 14.77
CA ARG A 35 32.95 10.86 16.14
C ARG A 35 32.55 9.40 16.31
N LYS A 36 33.60 8.58 16.31
CA LYS A 36 33.66 7.13 16.54
C LYS A 36 32.94 6.73 17.84
N VAL A 37 31.79 6.05 17.74
CA VAL A 37 31.23 5.20 18.81
C VAL A 37 30.54 4.00 18.18
N SER A 38 31.09 2.84 18.54
CA SER A 38 30.56 1.46 18.50
C SER A 38 29.99 0.94 17.18
N LEU A 39 30.66 -0.09 16.65
CA LEU A 39 30.06 -1.08 15.75
C LEU A 39 28.82 -1.66 16.44
N TYR A 40 27.65 -1.16 16.08
CA TYR A 40 26.44 -1.98 16.11
C TYR A 40 26.56 -2.85 14.88
N THR A 41 27.04 -4.08 15.07
CA THR A 41 26.56 -5.18 14.25
C THR A 41 25.05 -5.15 14.41
N GLN A 42 24.35 -4.58 13.43
CA GLN A 42 22.96 -4.94 13.22
C GLN A 42 23.01 -6.41 12.86
N ALA A 43 22.89 -7.25 13.88
CA ALA A 43 22.34 -8.56 13.67
C ALA A 43 20.97 -8.27 13.09
N ASP A 44 20.82 -8.50 11.78
CA ASP A 44 19.52 -8.73 11.19
C ASP A 44 18.83 -9.73 12.11
N ALA A 45 17.88 -9.23 12.91
CA ALA A 45 16.95 -10.10 13.59
C ALA A 45 16.15 -10.74 12.46
N VAL A 46 16.63 -11.89 12.00
CA VAL A 46 15.84 -12.80 11.19
C VAL A 46 14.68 -13.17 12.10
N GLU A 47 13.58 -12.44 11.97
CA GLU A 47 12.30 -12.83 12.54
C GLU A 47 12.11 -14.31 12.19
N PRO A 48 11.82 -15.19 13.17
CA PRO A 48 11.69 -16.61 12.92
C PRO A 48 10.73 -16.81 11.74
N ARG A 49 11.11 -17.64 10.77
CA ARG A 49 10.25 -17.98 9.61
C ARG A 49 8.85 -18.46 10.03
N ASP A 50 8.72 -18.86 11.29
CA ASP A 50 7.52 -19.42 11.90
C ASP A 50 6.66 -18.37 12.64
N THR A 51 7.03 -17.09 12.62
CA THR A 51 6.21 -16.05 13.25
C THR A 51 5.14 -15.55 12.28
N VAL A 52 3.88 -15.66 12.69
CA VAL A 52 2.73 -15.14 11.94
C VAL A 52 2.74 -13.63 11.97
N ILE A 53 2.75 -12.99 10.79
CA ILE A 53 2.61 -11.53 10.66
C ILE A 53 1.14 -11.16 10.77
N ILE A 54 0.81 -10.20 11.63
CA ILE A 54 -0.57 -9.75 11.82
C ILE A 54 -0.83 -8.53 10.94
N ASP A 55 -1.67 -8.67 9.90
CA ASP A 55 -2.06 -7.55 9.03
C ASP A 55 -3.18 -6.72 9.64
N SER A 56 -4.08 -7.35 10.39
CA SER A 56 -5.18 -6.67 11.07
C SER A 56 -5.62 -7.39 12.35
N ARG A 57 -6.08 -6.60 13.33
CA ARG A 57 -6.66 -7.06 14.59
C ARG A 57 -7.75 -6.08 15.06
N LEU A 58 -8.68 -5.82 14.17
CA LEU A 58 -9.88 -5.05 14.43
C LEU A 58 -10.89 -5.90 15.20
N THR A 59 -11.63 -5.23 16.07
CA THR A 59 -12.91 -5.72 16.57
C THR A 59 -14.00 -5.49 15.51
N PHE A 60 -15.14 -6.19 15.63
CA PHE A 60 -16.28 -5.96 14.74
C PHE A 60 -16.77 -4.50 14.79
N LEU A 61 -16.73 -3.87 15.97
CA LEU A 61 -17.12 -2.47 16.14
C LEU A 61 -16.19 -1.53 15.37
N GLU A 62 -14.88 -1.76 15.43
CA GLU A 62 -13.91 -0.97 14.66
C GLU A 62 -14.05 -1.21 13.16
N ALA A 63 -14.24 -2.46 12.73
CA ALA A 63 -14.43 -2.82 11.33
C ALA A 63 -15.73 -2.27 10.72
N THR A 64 -16.72 -1.93 11.55
CA THR A 64 -18.00 -1.36 11.14
C THR A 64 -18.17 0.11 11.52
N ALA A 65 -17.15 0.74 12.11
CA ALA A 65 -17.23 2.11 12.58
C ALA A 65 -17.55 3.09 11.42
N GLY A 66 -18.48 4.02 11.67
CA GLY A 66 -18.87 5.05 10.71
C GLY A 66 -19.80 4.60 9.58
N THR A 67 -20.21 3.33 9.54
CA THR A 67 -21.19 2.85 8.57
C THR A 67 -22.60 3.41 8.84
N LYS A 68 -23.38 3.59 7.77
CA LYS A 68 -24.83 3.88 7.82
C LYS A 68 -25.67 2.64 7.52
N ALA A 69 -25.05 1.46 7.46
CA ALA A 69 -25.75 0.22 7.16
C ALA A 69 -26.88 -0.03 8.17
N PRO A 70 -28.07 -0.49 7.71
CA PRO A 70 -29.14 -0.88 8.62
C PRO A 70 -28.69 -1.98 9.57
N LYS A 71 -29.28 -2.01 10.77
CA LYS A 71 -29.01 -3.07 11.75
C LYS A 71 -29.22 -4.47 11.15
N SER A 72 -30.22 -4.66 10.30
CA SER A 72 -30.46 -5.93 9.62
C SER A 72 -29.27 -6.40 8.77
N ILE A 73 -28.51 -5.48 8.18
CA ILE A 73 -27.30 -5.82 7.42
C ILE A 73 -26.16 -6.14 8.38
N LEU A 74 -25.95 -5.31 9.41
CA LEU A 74 -24.88 -5.55 10.40
C LEU A 74 -25.05 -6.88 11.13
N ASP A 75 -26.30 -7.26 11.43
CA ASP A 75 -26.63 -8.52 12.08
C ASP A 75 -26.35 -9.74 11.18
N GLU A 76 -26.23 -9.56 9.87
CA GLU A 76 -25.81 -10.62 8.93
C GLU A 76 -24.30 -10.68 8.72
N LEU A 77 -23.53 -9.72 9.24
CA LEU A 77 -22.07 -9.70 9.08
C LEU A 77 -21.35 -10.48 10.19
N PHE A 78 -20.17 -10.98 9.86
CA PHE A 78 -19.25 -11.66 10.76
C PHE A 78 -17.81 -11.26 10.40
N LEU A 79 -17.01 -10.97 11.42
CA LEU A 79 -15.59 -10.69 11.27
C LEU A 79 -14.82 -11.95 11.68
N MET A 80 -14.04 -12.50 10.75
CA MET A 80 -13.25 -13.71 11.00
C MET A 80 -11.78 -13.49 10.68
N ASP A 81 -10.91 -14.15 11.45
CA ASP A 81 -9.49 -14.24 11.15
C ASP A 81 -9.25 -15.29 10.05
N VAL A 82 -8.28 -15.03 9.16
CA VAL A 82 -7.82 -15.95 8.12
C VAL A 82 -6.30 -16.00 8.07
N LEU A 83 -5.75 -17.18 7.80
CA LEU A 83 -4.32 -17.40 7.58
C LEU A 83 -4.05 -17.56 6.08
N TYR A 84 -2.94 -16.99 5.61
CA TYR A 84 -2.54 -17.09 4.20
C TYR A 84 -1.03 -16.86 4.03
N ARG A 85 -0.44 -17.39 2.95
CA ARG A 85 0.91 -16.99 2.54
C ARG A 85 0.82 -15.71 1.71
N SER A 86 1.55 -14.68 2.12
CA SER A 86 1.60 -13.42 1.37
C SER A 86 2.61 -13.49 0.21
N THR A 87 2.68 -12.44 -0.59
CA THR A 87 3.60 -12.34 -1.72
C THR A 87 5.08 -12.31 -1.30
N ASP A 88 5.35 -11.96 -0.04
CA ASP A 88 6.67 -12.03 0.58
C ASP A 88 7.04 -13.45 1.06
N GLN A 89 6.20 -14.45 0.75
CA GLN A 89 6.36 -15.87 1.11
C GLN A 89 6.23 -16.16 2.61
N ARG A 90 5.81 -15.20 3.43
CA ARG A 90 5.65 -15.38 4.88
C ARG A 90 4.20 -15.72 5.23
N LEU A 91 4.00 -16.29 6.42
CA LEU A 91 2.67 -16.61 6.94
C LEU A 91 2.05 -15.37 7.58
N HIS A 92 0.87 -14.98 7.09
CA HIS A 92 0.12 -13.83 7.54
C HIS A 92 -1.20 -14.26 8.18
N GLN A 93 -1.66 -13.44 9.12
CA GLN A 93 -3.02 -13.46 9.65
C GLN A 93 -3.68 -12.12 9.36
N GLY A 94 -4.71 -12.17 8.52
CA GLY A 94 -5.59 -11.04 8.24
C GLY A 94 -6.98 -11.28 8.82
N GLN A 95 -7.91 -10.38 8.48
CA GLN A 95 -9.31 -10.48 8.87
C GLN A 95 -10.22 -10.18 7.69
N ILE A 96 -11.35 -10.87 7.63
CA ILE A 96 -12.39 -10.69 6.62
C ILE A 96 -13.71 -10.39 7.32
N LEU A 97 -14.31 -9.25 6.99
CA LEU A 97 -15.70 -8.93 7.34
C LEU A 97 -16.60 -9.41 6.20
N THR A 98 -17.44 -10.40 6.45
CA THR A 98 -18.26 -11.04 5.41
C THR A 98 -19.69 -11.30 5.89
N ASN A 99 -20.59 -11.64 4.98
CA ASN A 99 -21.90 -12.15 5.34
C ASN A 99 -21.79 -13.58 5.89
N LYS A 100 -22.50 -13.88 6.97
CA LYS A 100 -22.54 -15.21 7.62
C LYS A 100 -22.89 -16.34 6.64
N LYS A 101 -23.68 -16.06 5.60
CA LYS A 101 -24.10 -17.05 4.60
C LYS A 101 -22.94 -17.66 3.81
N ILE A 102 -21.80 -16.95 3.71
CA ILE A 102 -20.62 -17.38 2.93
C ILE A 102 -19.37 -17.51 3.79
N GLU A 103 -19.49 -17.42 5.12
CA GLU A 103 -18.36 -17.51 6.05
C GLU A 103 -17.55 -18.80 5.82
N ASN A 104 -18.25 -19.94 5.81
CA ASN A 104 -17.61 -21.25 5.66
C ASN A 104 -16.92 -21.40 4.30
N ASP A 105 -17.52 -20.90 3.22
CA ASP A 105 -16.93 -21.01 1.88
C ASP A 105 -15.62 -20.24 1.80
N ILE A 106 -15.59 -19.01 2.34
CA ILE A 106 -14.38 -18.20 2.39
C ILE A 106 -13.34 -18.86 3.31
N ARG A 107 -13.74 -19.35 4.48
CA ARG A 107 -12.83 -20.05 5.41
C ARG A 107 -12.17 -21.26 4.72
N ASN A 108 -12.97 -22.07 4.04
CA ASN A 108 -12.49 -23.25 3.31
C ASN A 108 -11.54 -22.86 2.18
N MET A 109 -11.81 -21.75 1.48
CA MET A 109 -10.93 -21.24 0.43
C MET A 109 -9.55 -20.86 0.99
N PHE A 110 -9.48 -20.14 2.11
CA PHE A 110 -8.19 -19.76 2.71
C PHE A 110 -7.41 -20.96 3.26
N VAL A 111 -8.11 -21.93 3.86
CA VAL A 111 -7.49 -23.21 4.27
C VAL A 111 -6.93 -23.94 3.05
N PHE A 112 -7.74 -24.08 2.00
CA PHE A 112 -7.31 -24.73 0.76
C PHE A 112 -6.09 -24.05 0.15
N MET A 113 -6.08 -22.72 0.05
CA MET A 113 -4.92 -21.97 -0.46
C MET A 113 -3.67 -22.23 0.38
N LEU A 114 -3.79 -22.18 1.71
CA LEU A 114 -2.65 -22.36 2.61
C LEU A 114 -2.08 -23.79 2.57
N GLU A 115 -2.94 -24.80 2.41
CA GLU A 115 -2.54 -26.20 2.31
C GLU A 115 -1.91 -26.57 0.95
N ASN A 116 -2.14 -25.75 -0.09
CA ASN A 116 -1.73 -26.03 -1.47
C ASN A 116 -0.76 -24.97 -2.05
N ASP A 117 -0.18 -24.12 -1.20
CA ASP A 117 0.89 -23.16 -1.56
C ASP A 117 2.27 -23.82 -1.74
#